data_AF-W2J636-F1
#
_entry.id   AF-W2J636-F1
#
_cell.length_a   1.000
_cell.length_b   1.000
_cell.length_c   1.000
_cell.angle_alpha   90.00
_cell.angle_beta   90.00
_cell.angle_gamma   90.00
#
_symmetry.space_group_name_H-M   'P 1'
#
loop_
_entity.id
_entity.type
_entity.pdbx_description
1 polymer ?
#
loop_
_entity_poly.entity_id
_entity_poly.type
_entity_poly.pdbx_seq_one_letter_code
_entity_poly.pdbx_strand_id
1 'polypeptide(L)'
;MEKELKQFFKGLKRQLATAQACGEGQVKVGKDPLSFELYEFLSSHLLELPGSDAIFAQVYLVISWNLMCRSANAFGVRHSHIEWGGESLRVYFAHMKNDQGGDRPRDPRHVYANPLQPSVCPILALAIYWATSTFDVDNRLFPGSDQYDRFRKSLHRLLEDERVSVELTQVISVLIQCAKGQPHTVRLVLPLVHHLRRGPNSKLKATSLPPHVSILSQMKELQNKTLSTIEKIEEVRHEIVKNIVREFEDRAISARTVTYDGLQDARRNCLAEVDIHDLVDKHNAIESPTVQNSTSTDDRVTPSTFFWAGRFRRVPSDFVLPTRCVANLWVLWRCGNAEKQLPPLCMLDGVDMPNRNSQKRLSDARYLMKRLEAIGTARNLLRRRQTVEEVVRVYAACSSAVKVPLTTAHARKRRRRQLTWVSVVRLHRIADRATRS
;
A
#
# COMPACT_ATOMS: atom_id res chain seq x y z
N MET A 1 -1.50 47.36 -5.70
CA MET A 1 -0.21 46.68 -5.42
C MET A 1 -0.34 45.29 -4.77
N GLU A 2 -0.68 45.13 -3.49
CA GLU A 2 -0.62 43.79 -2.82
C GLU A 2 -1.61 42.74 -3.39
N LYS A 3 -2.81 43.19 -3.80
CA LYS A 3 -3.82 42.32 -4.44
C LYS A 3 -3.40 41.87 -5.84
N GLU A 4 -2.79 42.78 -6.61
CA GLU A 4 -2.29 42.50 -7.96
C GLU A 4 -1.08 41.56 -7.93
N LEU A 5 -0.17 41.77 -6.96
CA LEU A 5 0.98 40.90 -6.75
C LEU A 5 0.53 39.46 -6.40
N LYS A 6 -0.48 39.31 -5.53
CA LYS A 6 -1.08 38.00 -5.21
C LYS A 6 -1.70 37.34 -6.45
N GLN A 7 -2.30 38.11 -7.35
CA GLN A 7 -2.89 37.61 -8.58
C GLN A 7 -1.82 37.19 -9.59
N PHE A 8 -0.74 37.95 -9.70
CA PHE A 8 0.42 37.64 -10.53
C PHE A 8 1.11 36.35 -10.08
N PHE A 9 1.44 36.21 -8.78
CA PHE A 9 2.02 34.98 -8.22
C PHE A 9 1.12 33.75 -8.42
N LYS A 10 -0.20 33.94 -8.40
CA LYS A 10 -1.17 32.87 -8.68
C LYS A 10 -1.18 32.48 -10.16
N GLY A 11 -0.98 33.43 -11.06
CA GLY A 11 -0.77 33.18 -12.49
C GLY A 11 0.50 32.37 -12.75
N LEU A 12 1.63 32.81 -12.17
CA LEU A 12 2.92 32.15 -12.29
C LEU A 12 2.88 30.69 -11.77
N LYS A 13 2.24 30.45 -10.62
CA LYS A 13 2.06 29.09 -10.07
C LYS A 13 1.22 28.18 -10.99
N ARG A 14 0.27 28.74 -11.74
CA ARG A 14 -0.52 27.96 -12.71
C ARG A 14 0.30 27.61 -13.93
N GLN A 15 1.09 28.55 -14.45
CA GLN A 15 1.99 28.30 -15.57
C GLN A 15 3.02 27.22 -15.23
N LEU A 16 3.66 27.32 -14.05
CA LEU A 16 4.58 26.28 -13.56
C LEU A 16 3.90 24.91 -13.42
N ALA A 17 2.67 24.85 -12.89
CA ALA A 17 1.93 23.60 -12.78
C ALA A 17 1.51 23.01 -14.14
N THR A 18 1.20 23.86 -15.13
CA THR A 18 0.90 23.42 -16.50
C THR A 18 2.16 22.92 -17.20
N ALA A 19 3.29 23.61 -17.07
CA ALA A 19 4.58 23.16 -17.57
C ALA A 19 4.96 21.79 -16.99
N GLN A 20 4.86 21.63 -15.65
CA GLN A 20 5.09 20.34 -14.97
C GLN A 20 4.13 19.24 -15.46
N ALA A 21 2.88 19.57 -15.77
CA ALA A 21 1.91 18.61 -16.31
C ALA A 21 2.22 18.19 -17.77
N CYS A 22 2.89 19.05 -18.54
CA CYS A 22 3.39 18.77 -19.88
C CYS A 22 4.77 18.09 -19.87
N GLY A 23 5.34 17.80 -18.69
CA GLY A 23 6.65 17.16 -18.55
C GLY A 23 7.82 18.14 -18.45
N GLU A 24 7.57 19.45 -18.43
CA GLU A 24 8.59 20.48 -18.27
C GLU A 24 8.79 20.83 -16.78
N GLY A 25 9.97 20.51 -16.24
CA GLY A 25 10.37 20.82 -14.87
C GLY A 25 10.15 19.69 -13.86
N GLN A 26 10.69 19.85 -12.65
CA GLN A 26 10.60 18.83 -11.59
C GLN A 26 9.23 18.87 -10.90
N VAL A 27 8.51 17.74 -10.93
CA VAL A 27 7.19 17.57 -10.25
C VAL A 27 7.36 17.45 -8.74
N LYS A 28 8.44 16.82 -8.28
CA LYS A 28 8.86 16.82 -6.88
C LYS A 28 9.63 18.12 -6.61
N VAL A 29 9.13 18.91 -5.68
CA VAL A 29 9.81 20.12 -5.18
C VAL A 29 10.03 19.94 -3.69
N GLY A 30 11.29 20.04 -3.24
CA GLY A 30 11.68 19.88 -1.84
C GLY A 30 12.80 18.86 -1.64
N LYS A 31 13.23 18.67 -0.39
CA LYS A 31 14.19 17.63 -0.02
C LYS A 31 13.49 16.27 -0.02
N ASP A 32 14.18 15.23 -0.47
CA ASP A 32 13.66 13.86 -0.33
C ASP A 32 13.59 13.47 1.15
N PRO A 33 12.59 12.64 1.52
CA PRO A 33 12.48 12.12 2.87
C PRO A 33 13.68 11.22 3.20
N LEU A 34 14.12 11.26 4.45
CA LEU A 34 15.07 10.29 4.99
C LEU A 34 14.44 8.88 4.87
N SER A 35 15.10 7.96 4.17
CA SER A 35 14.60 6.59 4.05
C SER A 35 14.73 5.85 5.38
N PHE A 36 13.94 4.79 5.57
CA PHE A 36 14.02 4.01 6.80
C PHE A 36 15.37 3.33 6.94
N GLU A 37 15.93 2.83 5.83
CA GLU A 37 17.24 2.19 5.79
C GLU A 37 18.34 3.17 6.21
N LEU A 38 18.31 4.41 5.68
CA LEU A 38 19.27 5.43 6.06
C LEU A 38 19.08 5.88 7.53
N TYR A 39 17.85 5.93 8.02
CA TYR A 39 17.57 6.19 9.44
C TYR A 39 18.15 5.10 10.35
N GLU A 40 17.90 3.83 10.04
CA GLU A 40 18.45 2.69 10.79
C GLU A 40 19.98 2.67 10.76
N PHE A 41 20.54 2.92 9.57
CA PHE A 41 21.97 3.02 9.35
C PHE A 41 22.60 4.09 10.24
N LEU A 42 22.10 5.33 10.17
CA LEU A 42 22.60 6.44 10.97
C LEU A 42 22.46 6.16 12.46
N SER A 43 21.31 5.63 12.89
CA SER A 43 21.06 5.33 14.30
C SER A 43 22.01 4.29 14.86
N SER A 44 22.28 3.22 14.09
CA SER A 44 23.19 2.14 14.50
C SER A 44 24.63 2.65 14.63
N HIS A 45 25.11 3.43 13.66
CA HIS A 45 26.48 3.94 13.71
C HIS A 45 26.67 5.08 14.73
N LEU A 46 25.63 5.88 15.01
CA LEU A 46 25.68 6.85 16.12
C LEU A 46 25.81 6.16 17.48
N LEU A 47 25.29 4.93 17.66
CA LEU A 47 25.50 4.15 18.88
C LEU A 47 26.94 3.64 19.03
N GLU A 48 27.65 3.43 17.92
CA GLU A 48 29.03 2.95 17.93
C GLU A 48 30.05 4.08 18.17
N LEU A 49 29.67 5.33 17.90
CA LEU A 49 30.53 6.48 18.12
C LEU A 49 30.72 6.76 19.61
N PRO A 50 31.96 7.03 20.06
CA PRO A 50 32.22 7.37 21.46
C PRO A 50 31.72 8.77 21.80
N GLY A 51 31.28 8.93 23.05
CA GLY A 51 30.97 10.23 23.66
C GLY A 51 29.48 10.51 23.83
N SER A 52 29.16 11.33 24.84
CA SER A 52 27.78 11.68 25.20
C SER A 52 27.03 12.44 24.10
N ASP A 53 27.76 13.17 23.23
CA ASP A 53 27.19 13.88 22.08
C ASP A 53 26.72 12.94 20.96
N ALA A 54 27.34 11.76 20.82
CA ALA A 54 26.91 10.75 19.86
C ALA A 54 25.62 10.08 20.35
N ILE A 55 25.57 9.73 21.64
CA ILE A 55 24.37 9.19 22.29
C ILE A 55 23.22 10.20 22.20
N PHE A 56 23.48 11.47 22.51
CA PHE A 56 22.51 12.55 22.29
C PHE A 56 21.97 12.57 20.85
N ALA A 57 22.88 12.54 19.86
CA ALA A 57 22.50 12.62 18.46
C ALA A 57 21.65 11.41 18.03
N GLN A 58 21.98 10.21 18.53
CA GLN A 58 21.19 9.01 18.28
C GLN A 58 19.78 9.13 18.85
N VAL A 59 19.66 9.52 20.12
CA VAL A 59 18.37 9.62 20.80
C VAL A 59 17.51 10.69 20.15
N TYR A 60 18.10 11.83 19.82
CA TYR A 60 17.40 12.88 19.10
C TYR A 60 16.91 12.42 17.72
N LEU A 61 17.72 11.66 16.96
CA LEU A 61 17.31 11.10 15.67
C LEU A 61 16.13 10.14 15.83
N VAL A 62 16.23 9.19 16.76
CA VAL A 62 15.21 8.17 17.03
C VAL A 62 13.91 8.78 17.54
N ILE A 63 13.99 9.73 18.48
CA ILE A 63 12.83 10.39 19.05
C ILE A 63 12.17 11.32 18.03
N SER A 64 12.95 12.05 17.23
CA SER A 64 12.38 12.89 16.17
C SER A 64 11.65 12.07 15.11
N TRP A 65 12.17 10.89 14.77
CA TRP A 65 11.52 9.94 13.87
C TRP A 65 10.21 9.41 14.46
N ASN A 66 10.25 8.86 15.68
CA ASN A 66 9.07 8.25 16.31
C ASN A 66 7.98 9.28 16.67
N LEU A 67 8.35 10.50 17.07
CA LEU A 67 7.40 11.58 17.33
C LEU A 67 6.94 12.31 16.06
N MET A 68 7.57 12.04 14.91
CA MET A 68 7.33 12.72 13.63
C MET A 68 7.30 14.24 13.79
N CYS A 69 8.33 14.77 14.45
CA CYS A 69 8.34 16.16 14.88
C CYS A 69 9.52 16.97 14.32
N ARG A 70 9.39 18.29 14.37
CA ARG A 70 10.48 19.21 14.04
C ARG A 70 11.46 19.27 15.20
N SER A 71 12.71 19.59 14.90
CA SER A 71 13.78 19.75 15.89
C SER A 71 13.40 20.71 17.02
N ALA A 72 12.78 21.85 16.71
CA ALA A 72 12.30 22.79 17.73
C ALA A 72 11.32 22.16 18.74
N ASN A 73 10.47 21.23 18.28
CA ASN A 73 9.55 20.53 19.17
C ASN A 73 10.29 19.46 19.99
N ALA A 74 11.20 18.70 19.36
CA ALA A 74 12.01 17.69 20.05
C ALA A 74 12.86 18.31 21.15
N PHE A 75 13.55 19.41 20.86
CA PHE A 75 14.37 20.15 21.83
C PHE A 75 13.53 20.87 22.90
N GLY A 76 12.26 21.15 22.61
CA GLY A 76 11.32 21.72 23.57
C GLY A 76 10.69 20.69 24.52
N VAL A 77 10.97 19.40 24.36
CA VAL A 77 10.48 18.36 25.27
C VAL A 77 11.17 18.50 26.63
N ARG A 78 10.37 18.43 27.70
CA ARG A 78 10.81 18.42 29.10
C ARG A 78 10.40 17.09 29.71
N HIS A 79 11.08 16.62 30.76
CA HIS A 79 10.69 15.35 31.40
C HIS A 79 9.29 15.42 32.00
N SER A 80 8.84 16.60 32.45
CA SER A 80 7.45 16.83 32.88
C SER A 80 6.41 16.67 31.77
N HIS A 81 6.81 16.63 30.49
CA HIS A 81 5.93 16.37 29.36
C HIS A 81 5.88 14.88 28.99
N ILE A 82 6.59 14.02 29.73
CA ILE A 82 6.70 12.60 29.45
C ILE A 82 6.01 11.84 30.58
N GLU A 83 5.05 10.99 30.23
CA GLU A 83 4.40 10.11 31.19
C GLU A 83 4.31 8.69 30.63
N TRP A 84 4.23 7.71 31.52
CA TRP A 84 3.81 6.37 31.15
C TRP A 84 2.29 6.27 31.27
N GLY A 85 1.64 5.71 30.25
CA GLY A 85 0.21 5.47 30.31
C GLY A 85 -0.18 4.25 29.48
N GLY A 86 -0.71 3.24 30.17
CA GLY A 86 -0.95 1.92 29.59
C GLY A 86 0.36 1.29 29.11
N GLU A 87 0.39 0.83 27.87
CA GLU A 87 1.56 0.16 27.25
C GLU A 87 2.45 1.12 26.42
N SER A 88 2.32 2.43 26.61
CA SER A 88 3.02 3.43 25.79
C SER A 88 3.66 4.52 26.63
N LEU A 89 4.81 5.00 26.18
CA LEU A 89 5.37 6.27 26.63
C LEU A 89 4.64 7.39 25.91
N ARG A 90 4.10 8.36 26.65
CA ARG A 90 3.31 9.46 26.12
C ARG A 90 4.12 10.74 26.21
N VAL A 91 4.25 11.45 25.09
CA VAL A 91 4.97 12.72 25.02
C VAL A 91 4.01 13.83 24.62
N TYR A 92 3.89 14.84 25.48
CA TYR A 92 3.06 16.02 25.24
C TYR A 92 3.89 17.14 24.60
N PHE A 93 3.36 17.77 23.56
CA PHE A 93 4.00 18.95 22.96
C PHE A 93 3.47 20.24 23.58
N ALA A 94 4.41 21.02 24.12
CA ALA A 94 4.09 22.28 24.78
C ALA A 94 3.58 23.37 23.84
N HIS A 95 4.03 23.32 22.58
CA HIS A 95 3.70 24.30 21.55
C HIS A 95 3.47 23.60 20.22
N MET A 96 2.47 24.08 19.46
CA MET A 96 2.18 23.58 18.12
C MET A 96 1.98 24.74 17.15
N LYS A 97 2.58 24.65 15.96
CA LYS A 97 2.55 25.73 14.96
C LYS A 97 1.12 26.18 14.57
N ASN A 98 0.18 25.25 14.57
CA ASN A 98 -1.22 25.47 14.17
C ASN A 98 -2.14 25.79 15.37
N ASP A 99 -1.55 25.89 16.57
CA ASP A 99 -2.24 26.20 17.82
C ASP A 99 -1.28 26.97 18.73
N GLN A 100 -1.02 28.22 18.35
CA GLN A 100 -0.10 29.10 19.07
C GLN A 100 -0.70 29.58 20.41
N GLY A 101 -2.04 29.63 20.50
CA GLY A 101 -2.77 30.00 21.72
C GLY A 101 -2.87 28.87 22.75
N GLY A 102 -2.72 27.61 22.31
CA GLY A 102 -2.81 26.45 23.19
C GLY A 102 -4.24 26.10 23.61
N ASP A 103 -5.23 26.56 22.83
CA ASP A 103 -6.66 26.41 23.14
C ASP A 103 -7.16 24.98 22.88
N ARG A 104 -6.36 24.13 22.20
CA ARG A 104 -6.75 22.76 21.90
C ARG A 104 -6.28 21.79 22.98
N PRO A 105 -7.08 20.74 23.25
CA PRO A 105 -6.62 19.62 24.05
C PRO A 105 -5.30 19.08 23.50
N ARG A 106 -4.35 18.83 24.40
CA ARG A 106 -3.02 18.34 24.05
C ARG A 106 -3.05 16.82 24.08
N ASP A 107 -3.34 16.23 22.92
CA ASP A 107 -3.27 14.78 22.77
C ASP A 107 -1.79 14.32 22.83
N PRO A 108 -1.47 13.29 23.63
CA PRO A 108 -0.11 12.78 23.70
C PRO A 108 0.30 12.07 22.41
N ARG A 109 1.60 12.09 22.13
CA ARG A 109 2.21 11.22 21.13
C ARG A 109 2.65 9.94 21.81
N HIS A 110 2.06 8.84 21.40
CA HIS A 110 2.38 7.52 21.92
C HIS A 110 3.64 6.97 21.23
N VAL A 111 4.61 6.58 22.04
CA VAL A 111 5.88 5.98 21.65
C VAL A 111 5.96 4.58 22.25
N TYR A 112 6.35 3.63 21.42
CA TYR A 112 6.39 2.21 21.77
C TYR A 112 7.80 1.66 21.66
N ALA A 113 8.10 0.64 22.46
CA ALA A 113 9.37 -0.08 22.34
C ALA A 113 9.42 -0.88 21.03
N ASN A 114 10.61 -0.96 20.43
CA ASN A 114 10.91 -1.87 19.34
C ASN A 114 11.99 -2.88 19.77
N PRO A 115 11.61 -3.99 20.44
CA PRO A 115 12.56 -4.97 20.94
C PRO A 115 13.24 -5.79 19.83
N LEU A 116 12.66 -5.83 18.62
CA LEU A 116 13.20 -6.58 17.50
C LEU A 116 14.37 -5.86 16.82
N GLN A 117 14.43 -4.53 16.95
CA GLN A 117 15.47 -3.71 16.34
C GLN A 117 15.96 -2.67 17.37
N PRO A 118 16.91 -3.07 18.24
CA PRO A 118 17.38 -2.24 19.35
C PRO A 118 17.95 -0.89 18.91
N SER A 119 18.63 -0.83 17.76
CA SER A 119 19.28 0.38 17.25
C SER A 119 18.31 1.53 16.97
N VAL A 120 17.04 1.24 16.69
CA VAL A 120 15.99 2.24 16.41
C VAL A 120 14.88 2.25 17.46
N CYS A 121 15.07 1.54 18.56
CA CYS A 121 14.09 1.45 19.64
C CYS A 121 14.08 2.74 20.46
N PRO A 122 12.99 3.52 20.46
CA PRO A 122 12.96 4.82 21.15
C PRO A 122 13.03 4.70 22.67
N ILE A 123 12.47 3.63 23.23
CA ILE A 123 12.51 3.38 24.68
C ILE A 123 13.93 3.01 25.12
N LEU A 124 14.61 2.15 24.34
CA LEU A 124 16.01 1.79 24.63
C LEU A 124 16.95 2.98 24.44
N ALA A 125 16.78 3.75 23.38
CA ALA A 125 17.55 4.97 23.14
C ALA A 125 17.44 5.92 24.34
N LEU A 126 16.21 6.24 24.79
CA LEU A 126 15.99 7.07 25.97
C LEU A 126 16.61 6.49 27.24
N ALA A 127 16.52 5.17 27.45
CA ALA A 127 17.10 4.52 28.61
C ALA A 127 18.64 4.66 28.64
N ILE A 128 19.31 4.41 27.50
CA ILE A 128 20.76 4.60 27.37
C ILE A 128 21.12 6.07 27.62
N TYR A 129 20.34 7.00 27.07
CA TYR A 129 20.54 8.42 27.27
C TYR A 129 20.44 8.84 28.73
N TRP A 130 19.37 8.45 29.41
CA TRP A 130 19.18 8.77 30.84
C TRP A 130 20.21 8.11 31.74
N ALA A 131 20.71 6.93 31.38
CA ALA A 131 21.79 6.28 32.10
C ALA A 131 23.15 6.98 31.93
N THR A 132 23.32 7.78 30.87
CA THR A 132 24.61 8.39 30.50
C THR A 132 24.59 9.93 30.48
N SER A 133 23.47 10.56 30.84
CA SER A 133 23.31 12.01 30.87
C SER A 133 22.98 12.50 32.28
N THR A 134 23.32 13.76 32.54
CA THR A 134 22.91 14.47 33.75
C THR A 134 21.61 15.22 33.49
N PHE A 135 20.69 15.15 34.45
CA PHE A 135 19.45 15.90 34.40
C PHE A 135 19.72 17.35 34.78
N ASP A 136 19.27 18.28 33.94
CA ASP A 136 19.46 19.72 34.12
C ASP A 136 18.33 20.35 34.94
N VAL A 137 18.61 21.49 35.59
CA VAL A 137 17.69 22.24 36.44
C VAL A 137 16.43 22.66 35.68
N ASP A 138 16.57 22.94 34.39
CA ASP A 138 15.45 23.33 33.51
C ASP A 138 14.54 22.15 33.12
N ASN A 139 14.84 20.93 33.58
CA ASN A 139 14.04 19.73 33.33
C ASN A 139 13.83 19.43 31.82
N ARG A 140 14.75 19.87 30.96
CA ARG A 140 14.71 19.62 29.51
C ARG A 140 15.19 18.20 29.22
N LEU A 141 14.53 17.53 28.27
CA LEU A 141 14.98 16.22 27.79
C LEU A 141 16.39 16.31 27.20
N PHE A 142 16.72 17.41 26.52
CA PHE A 142 18.05 17.67 25.99
C PHE A 142 18.60 18.96 26.60
N PRO A 143 19.57 18.88 27.54
CA PRO A 143 20.08 20.06 28.25
C PRO A 143 21.08 20.86 27.41
N GLY A 144 21.10 22.18 27.59
CA GLY A 144 21.91 23.13 26.82
C GLY A 144 21.15 23.93 25.76
N SER A 145 21.79 24.98 25.23
CA SER A 145 21.16 26.00 24.38
C SER A 145 21.37 25.84 22.87
N ASP A 146 22.29 24.99 22.42
CA ASP A 146 22.64 24.84 21.00
C ASP A 146 22.56 23.39 20.48
N GLN A 147 21.38 22.80 20.62
CA GLN A 147 21.14 21.40 20.22
C GLN A 147 21.25 21.18 18.70
N TYR A 148 21.00 22.21 17.90
CA TYR A 148 21.13 22.13 16.44
C TYR A 148 22.58 21.94 16.03
N ASP A 149 23.47 22.81 16.53
CA ASP A 149 24.89 22.71 16.21
C ASP A 149 25.51 21.45 16.83
N ARG A 150 25.08 21.09 18.04
CA ARG A 150 25.47 19.83 18.68
C ARG A 150 25.16 18.61 17.81
N PHE A 151 23.91 18.50 17.32
CA PHE A 151 23.54 17.41 16.42
C PHE A 151 24.32 17.46 15.11
N ARG A 152 24.49 18.66 14.52
CA ARG A 152 25.24 18.87 13.29
C ARG A 152 26.69 18.38 13.44
N LYS A 153 27.36 18.71 14.54
CA LYS A 153 28.73 18.27 14.83
C LYS A 153 28.84 16.75 14.96
N SER A 154 27.92 16.11 15.70
CA SER A 154 27.89 14.66 15.81
C SER A 154 27.63 13.97 14.47
N LEU A 155 26.72 14.52 13.66
CA LEU A 155 26.44 13.99 12.32
C LEU A 155 27.64 14.19 11.38
N HIS A 156 28.32 15.33 11.45
CA HIS A 156 29.52 15.57 10.64
C HIS A 156 30.62 14.57 10.98
N ARG A 157 30.89 14.37 12.28
CA ARG A 157 31.86 13.39 12.76
C ARG A 157 31.53 11.98 12.30
N LEU A 158 30.25 11.61 12.29
CA LEU A 158 29.81 10.33 11.77
C LEU A 158 30.11 10.18 10.28
N LEU A 159 29.84 11.22 9.48
CA LEU A 159 30.07 11.19 8.05
C LEU A 159 31.57 11.21 7.68
N GLU A 160 32.42 11.70 8.58
CA GLU A 160 33.88 11.66 8.47
C GLU A 160 34.49 10.32 8.92
N ASP A 161 33.73 9.44 9.58
CA ASP A 161 34.21 8.08 9.91
C ASP A 161 34.49 7.31 8.61
N GLU A 162 35.71 6.79 8.47
CA GLU A 162 36.15 6.08 7.26
C GLU A 162 35.23 4.92 6.89
N ARG A 163 34.70 4.19 7.88
CA ARG A 163 33.81 3.05 7.65
C ARG A 163 32.49 3.50 7.04
N VAL A 164 31.94 4.61 7.55
CA VAL A 164 30.67 5.19 7.11
C VAL A 164 30.81 5.87 5.75
N SER A 165 31.88 6.63 5.54
CA SER A 165 32.14 7.34 4.28
C SER A 165 32.34 6.37 3.11
N VAL A 166 33.01 5.23 3.32
CA VAL A 166 33.17 4.18 2.30
C VAL A 166 31.83 3.55 1.94
N GLU A 167 31.02 3.15 2.93
CA GLU A 167 29.70 2.55 2.67
C GLU A 167 28.75 3.53 1.97
N LEU A 168 28.72 4.80 2.40
CA LEU A 168 27.93 5.84 1.74
C LEU A 168 28.42 6.13 0.31
N THR A 169 29.73 6.18 0.08
CA THR A 169 30.30 6.38 -1.26
C THR A 169 29.95 5.22 -2.19
N GLN A 170 29.93 4.00 -1.67
CA GLN A 170 29.53 2.82 -2.44
C GLN A 170 28.05 2.85 -2.80
N VAL A 171 27.17 3.19 -1.85
CA VAL A 171 25.73 3.36 -2.12
C VAL A 171 25.49 4.51 -3.10
N ILE A 172 26.14 5.65 -2.93
CA ILE A 172 26.03 6.81 -3.83
C ILE A 172 26.54 6.46 -5.23
N SER A 173 27.64 5.71 -5.34
CA SER A 173 28.18 5.27 -6.62
C SER A 173 27.22 4.34 -7.35
N VAL A 174 26.59 3.41 -6.64
CA VAL A 174 25.53 2.54 -7.19
C VAL A 174 24.32 3.37 -7.63
N LEU A 175 23.87 4.33 -6.82
CA LEU A 175 22.76 5.22 -7.17
C LEU A 175 23.07 6.10 -8.39
N ILE A 176 24.30 6.62 -8.50
CA ILE A 176 24.75 7.41 -9.66
C ILE A 176 24.84 6.53 -10.92
N GLN A 177 25.34 5.30 -10.81
CA GLN A 177 25.37 4.35 -11.92
C GLN A 177 23.95 3.97 -12.37
N CYS A 178 23.04 3.70 -11.44
CA CYS A 178 21.62 3.48 -11.72
C CYS A 178 20.95 4.71 -12.35
N ALA A 179 21.34 5.93 -11.99
CA ALA A 179 20.80 7.16 -12.56
C ALA A 179 21.34 7.48 -13.97
N LYS A 180 22.57 7.03 -14.29
CA LYS A 180 23.19 7.20 -15.62
C LYS A 180 22.68 6.19 -16.66
N GLY A 181 22.11 5.06 -16.24
CA GLY A 181 21.54 4.02 -17.11
C GLY A 181 20.03 4.14 -17.33
N GLN A 182 19.58 5.15 -18.08
CA GLN A 182 18.20 5.40 -18.56
C GLN A 182 17.07 5.65 -17.51
N PRO A 183 16.04 6.48 -17.84
CA PRO A 183 15.14 7.11 -16.85
C PRO A 183 13.91 6.27 -16.47
N HIS A 184 13.75 5.04 -16.98
CA HIS A 184 12.50 4.27 -16.82
C HIS A 184 12.61 3.03 -15.93
N THR A 185 13.77 2.76 -15.33
CA THR A 185 14.02 1.51 -14.60
C THR A 185 14.37 1.70 -13.13
N VAL A 186 13.97 2.81 -12.50
CA VAL A 186 14.24 3.05 -11.06
C VAL A 186 13.11 2.55 -10.13
N ARG A 187 12.19 1.71 -10.63
CA ARG A 187 11.11 1.14 -9.79
C ARG A 187 11.30 -0.32 -9.37
N LEU A 188 12.46 -0.93 -9.63
CA LEU A 188 12.68 -2.36 -9.34
C LEU A 188 14.04 -2.73 -8.73
N VAL A 189 14.78 -1.80 -8.10
CA VAL A 189 16.05 -2.15 -7.42
C VAL A 189 16.08 -1.72 -5.95
N LEU A 190 14.95 -1.80 -5.26
CA LEU A 190 14.91 -1.83 -3.79
C LEU A 190 14.92 -3.22 -3.11
N PRO A 191 14.99 -4.39 -3.79
CA PRO A 191 15.15 -5.67 -3.06
C PRO A 191 16.59 -6.15 -2.81
N LEU A 192 17.65 -5.47 -3.26
CA LEU A 192 19.02 -6.03 -3.23
C LEU A 192 19.93 -5.64 -2.05
N VAL A 193 19.41 -4.98 -1.01
CA VAL A 193 20.18 -4.68 0.22
C VAL A 193 19.69 -5.51 1.42
N HIS A 194 18.97 -6.61 1.18
CA HIS A 194 18.40 -7.45 2.26
C HIS A 194 19.20 -8.73 2.57
N HIS A 195 20.52 -8.76 2.33
CA HIS A 195 21.30 -9.99 2.50
C HIS A 195 22.57 -9.94 3.35
N LEU A 196 22.72 -8.98 4.26
CA LEU A 196 23.84 -9.01 5.20
C LEU A 196 23.40 -8.86 6.67
N ARG A 197 23.85 -9.85 7.45
CA ARG A 197 23.87 -9.99 8.93
C ARG A 197 22.60 -10.52 9.62
N ARG A 198 22.48 -11.85 9.62
CA ARG A 198 22.13 -12.61 10.84
C ARG A 198 23.42 -12.97 11.57
N GLY A 199 23.51 -12.65 12.86
CA GLY A 199 24.49 -13.23 13.77
C GLY A 199 23.77 -14.14 14.79
N PRO A 200 24.28 -15.34 15.09
CA PRO A 200 23.73 -16.21 16.13
C PRO A 200 24.37 -15.89 17.49
N ASN A 201 23.60 -16.07 18.56
CA ASN A 201 23.97 -16.03 19.99
C ASN A 201 23.88 -14.68 20.71
N SER A 202 22.75 -14.47 21.40
CA SER A 202 22.74 -13.76 22.68
C SER A 202 21.80 -14.46 23.68
N LYS A 203 22.37 -14.85 24.82
CA LYS A 203 21.67 -15.42 25.99
C LYS A 203 21.28 -14.28 26.94
N LEU A 204 20.20 -13.54 26.68
CA LEU A 204 19.59 -12.66 27.69
C LEU A 204 18.07 -12.67 27.53
N LYS A 205 17.37 -13.14 28.57
CA LYS A 205 15.91 -13.04 28.71
C LYS A 205 15.61 -11.84 29.61
N ALA A 206 14.87 -10.87 29.08
CA ALA A 206 14.17 -9.87 29.89
C ALA A 206 12.69 -9.85 29.47
N THR A 207 11.82 -10.18 30.41
CA THR A 207 10.37 -10.25 30.26
C THR A 207 9.73 -8.88 30.50
N SER A 208 9.23 -8.27 29.44
CA SER A 208 8.16 -7.26 29.48
C SER A 208 7.61 -7.01 28.06
N LEU A 209 7.28 -8.08 27.33
CA LEU A 209 6.67 -7.99 26.01
C LEU A 209 5.14 -7.91 26.13
N PRO A 210 4.47 -6.91 25.54
CA PRO A 210 3.02 -6.88 25.43
C PRO A 210 2.46 -8.16 24.79
N PRO A 211 1.28 -8.65 25.22
CA PRO A 211 0.75 -9.96 24.81
C PRO A 211 0.65 -10.15 23.29
N HIS A 212 0.32 -9.07 22.56
CA HIS A 212 0.16 -9.10 21.11
C HIS A 212 1.47 -9.37 20.36
N VAL A 213 2.63 -8.95 20.89
CA VAL A 213 3.94 -9.21 20.28
C VAL A 213 4.35 -10.67 20.46
N SER A 214 4.01 -11.26 21.62
CA SER A 214 4.20 -12.69 21.86
C SER A 214 3.33 -13.53 20.93
N ILE A 215 2.06 -13.13 20.73
CA ILE A 215 1.14 -13.78 19.78
C ILE A 215 1.69 -13.68 18.35
N LEU A 216 2.17 -12.50 17.91
CA LEU A 216 2.75 -12.34 16.57
C LEU A 216 4.01 -13.19 16.37
N SER A 217 4.84 -13.34 17.40
CA SER A 217 6.00 -14.23 17.36
C SER A 217 5.58 -15.70 17.24
N GLN A 218 4.56 -16.13 18.01
CA GLN A 218 4.01 -17.49 17.93
C GLN A 218 3.37 -17.76 16.56
N MET A 219 2.63 -16.79 16.00
CA MET A 219 2.06 -16.88 14.66
C MET A 219 3.14 -17.02 13.58
N LYS A 220 4.24 -16.27 13.71
CA LYS A 220 5.38 -16.35 12.79
C LYS A 220 6.11 -17.69 12.90
N GLU A 221 6.26 -18.22 14.11
CA GLU A 221 6.85 -19.53 14.35
C GLU A 221 5.97 -20.66 13.79
N LEU A 222 4.66 -20.58 14.00
CA LEU A 222 3.66 -21.47 13.40
C LEU A 222 3.74 -21.42 11.87
N GLN A 223 3.79 -20.22 11.28
CA GLN A 223 3.90 -20.04 9.84
C GLN A 223 5.15 -20.72 9.27
N ASN A 224 6.31 -20.57 9.93
CA ASN A 224 7.56 -21.19 9.50
C ASN A 224 7.50 -22.73 9.61
N LYS A 225 6.91 -23.26 10.69
CA LYS A 225 6.70 -24.71 10.86
C LYS A 225 5.77 -25.27 9.79
N THR A 226 4.70 -24.55 9.44
CA THR A 226 3.78 -24.93 8.36
C THR A 226 4.47 -24.96 7.00
N LEU A 227 5.26 -23.94 6.67
CA LEU A 227 6.06 -23.91 5.43
C LEU A 227 7.01 -25.11 5.32
N SER A 228 7.77 -25.39 6.38
CA SER A 228 8.67 -26.55 6.41
C SER A 228 7.93 -27.89 6.30
N THR A 229 6.72 -27.98 6.84
CA THR A 229 5.90 -29.20 6.72
C THR A 229 5.39 -29.39 5.29
N ILE A 230 5.00 -28.30 4.61
CA ILE A 230 4.62 -28.32 3.19
C ILE A 230 5.79 -28.80 2.33
N GLU A 231 7.00 -28.29 2.55
CA GLU A 231 8.21 -28.73 1.83
C GLU A 231 8.46 -30.24 1.98
N LYS A 232 8.31 -30.77 3.20
CA LYS A 232 8.45 -32.22 3.46
C LYS A 232 7.35 -33.05 2.79
N ILE A 233 6.13 -32.54 2.72
CA ILE A 233 5.02 -33.21 2.01
C ILE A 233 5.30 -33.27 0.51
N GLU A 234 5.83 -32.19 -0.07
CA GLU A 234 6.22 -32.11 -1.48
C GLU A 234 7.35 -33.09 -1.84
N GLU A 235 8.32 -33.25 -0.94
CA GLU A 235 9.42 -34.23 -1.07
C GLU A 235 8.89 -35.67 -1.02
N VAL A 236 8.07 -36.00 -0.02
CA VAL A 236 7.43 -37.33 0.09
C VAL A 236 6.54 -37.62 -1.11
N ARG A 237 5.80 -36.63 -1.63
CA ARG A 237 4.97 -36.79 -2.83
C ARG A 237 5.80 -37.14 -4.06
N HIS A 238 6.93 -36.44 -4.26
CA HIS A 238 7.84 -36.76 -5.37
C HIS A 238 8.35 -38.20 -5.28
N GLU A 239 8.73 -38.64 -4.07
CA GLU A 239 9.25 -39.98 -3.87
C GLU A 239 8.18 -41.06 -4.09
N ILE A 240 6.94 -40.82 -3.65
CA ILE A 240 5.80 -41.74 -3.91
C ILE A 240 5.53 -41.87 -5.41
N VAL A 241 5.46 -40.75 -6.15
CA VAL A 241 5.21 -40.78 -7.60
C VAL A 241 6.34 -41.53 -8.31
N LYS A 242 7.59 -41.26 -7.94
CA LYS A 242 8.75 -41.97 -8.49
C LYS A 242 8.70 -43.47 -8.23
N ASN A 243 8.34 -43.89 -7.02
CA ASN A 243 8.21 -45.30 -6.68
C ASN A 243 7.06 -45.98 -7.43
N ILE A 244 5.93 -45.30 -7.63
CA ILE A 244 4.80 -45.81 -8.42
C ILE A 244 5.21 -46.00 -9.89
N VAL A 245 5.87 -45.00 -10.49
CA VAL A 245 6.35 -45.07 -11.88
C VAL A 245 7.33 -46.23 -12.03
N ARG A 246 8.28 -46.36 -11.10
CA ARG A 246 9.25 -47.46 -11.12
C ARG A 246 8.57 -48.83 -10.98
N GLU A 247 7.59 -48.97 -10.09
CA GLU A 247 6.80 -50.22 -9.98
C GLU A 247 6.03 -50.53 -11.28
N PHE A 248 5.51 -49.51 -11.97
CA PHE A 248 4.87 -49.72 -13.26
C PHE A 248 5.86 -50.14 -14.35
N GLU A 249 7.07 -49.56 -14.37
CA GLU A 249 8.15 -49.97 -15.28
C GLU A 249 8.60 -51.41 -15.00
N ASP A 250 8.88 -51.75 -13.74
CA ASP A 250 9.31 -53.08 -13.31
C ASP A 250 8.25 -54.16 -13.62
N ARG A 251 6.95 -53.85 -13.43
CA ARG A 251 5.84 -54.75 -13.78
C ARG A 251 5.58 -54.82 -15.28
N ALA A 252 5.78 -53.74 -16.03
CA ALA A 252 5.65 -53.73 -17.49
C ALA A 252 6.72 -54.62 -18.16
N ILE A 253 7.93 -54.67 -17.60
CA ILE A 253 9.00 -55.58 -18.02
C ILE A 253 8.59 -57.04 -17.79
N SER A 254 7.93 -57.36 -16.67
CA SER A 254 7.45 -58.71 -16.37
C SER A 254 6.23 -59.13 -17.21
N ALA A 255 5.40 -58.17 -17.65
CA ALA A 255 4.14 -58.41 -18.37
C ALA A 255 4.22 -58.30 -19.90
N ARG A 256 5.40 -58.09 -20.51
CA ARG A 256 5.59 -57.92 -21.98
C ARG A 256 4.61 -56.93 -22.64
N THR A 257 4.13 -55.92 -21.92
CA THR A 257 3.11 -55.00 -22.44
C THR A 257 3.67 -53.58 -22.57
N VAL A 258 4.05 -53.24 -23.81
CA VAL A 258 4.07 -51.92 -24.48
C VAL A 258 4.49 -50.69 -23.64
N THR A 259 5.76 -50.28 -23.74
CA THR A 259 6.25 -48.94 -23.36
C THR A 259 6.01 -47.92 -24.48
N TYR A 260 6.06 -46.61 -24.18
CA TYR A 260 5.92 -45.53 -25.18
C TYR A 260 6.94 -45.67 -26.32
N ASP A 261 8.19 -46.01 -25.99
CA ASP A 261 9.24 -46.25 -26.98
C ASP A 261 8.98 -47.52 -27.79
N GLY A 262 8.49 -48.59 -27.15
CA GLY A 262 8.09 -49.81 -27.86
C GLY A 262 6.92 -49.60 -28.84
N LEU A 263 6.00 -48.69 -28.52
CA LEU A 263 4.90 -48.31 -29.40
C LEU A 263 5.36 -47.37 -30.54
N GLN A 264 6.31 -46.47 -30.27
CA GLN A 264 6.96 -45.63 -31.28
C GLN A 264 7.74 -46.47 -32.30
N ASP A 265 8.49 -47.47 -31.84
CA ASP A 265 9.25 -48.36 -32.73
C ASP A 265 8.33 -49.31 -33.51
N ALA A 266 7.27 -49.84 -32.88
CA ALA A 266 6.25 -50.62 -33.60
C ALA A 266 5.53 -49.78 -34.67
N ARG A 267 5.19 -48.52 -34.35
CA ARG A 267 4.60 -47.58 -35.30
C ARG A 267 5.57 -47.24 -36.44
N ARG A 268 6.87 -47.11 -36.17
CA ARG A 268 7.90 -46.84 -37.19
C ARG A 268 8.07 -48.03 -38.14
N ASN A 269 8.01 -49.26 -37.61
CA ASN A 269 8.09 -50.48 -38.42
C ASN A 269 6.83 -50.71 -39.27
N CYS A 270 5.63 -50.49 -38.72
CA CYS A 270 4.39 -50.57 -39.50
C CYS A 270 4.30 -49.50 -40.60
N LEU A 271 4.93 -48.33 -40.41
CA LEU A 271 5.02 -47.28 -41.44
C LEU A 271 6.08 -47.55 -42.51
N ALA A 272 7.09 -48.38 -42.22
CA ALA A 272 8.09 -48.80 -43.20
C ALA A 272 7.58 -49.94 -44.10
N GLU A 273 6.60 -50.73 -43.62
CA GLU A 273 5.98 -51.82 -44.40
C GLU A 273 4.93 -51.33 -45.41
N VAL A 274 4.40 -50.12 -45.23
CA VAL A 274 3.46 -49.50 -46.18
C VAL A 274 4.20 -48.38 -46.89
N ASP A 275 4.55 -48.62 -48.15
CA ASP A 275 5.39 -47.77 -49.02
C ASP A 275 4.72 -46.42 -49.36
N ILE A 276 4.48 -45.57 -48.34
CA ILE A 276 3.73 -44.30 -48.42
C ILE A 276 4.69 -43.10 -48.60
N HIS A 277 5.98 -43.34 -48.84
CA HIS A 277 6.90 -42.25 -49.16
C HIS A 277 6.50 -41.46 -50.42
N ASP A 278 5.71 -42.05 -51.32
CA ASP A 278 5.30 -41.45 -52.60
C ASP A 278 4.00 -40.59 -52.54
N LEU A 279 3.30 -40.55 -51.41
CA LEU A 279 2.00 -39.86 -51.27
C LEU A 279 2.11 -38.50 -50.56
N VAL A 280 3.18 -38.26 -49.82
CA VAL A 280 3.43 -37.00 -49.10
C VAL A 280 3.86 -35.87 -50.06
N ASP A 281 4.58 -36.20 -51.13
CA ASP A 281 5.02 -35.21 -52.13
C ASP A 281 3.90 -34.72 -53.04
N LYS A 282 2.84 -35.52 -53.25
CA LYS A 282 1.67 -35.15 -54.06
C LYS A 282 0.63 -34.29 -53.34
N HIS A 283 0.66 -34.23 -52.00
CA HIS A 283 -0.33 -33.47 -51.22
C HIS A 283 0.07 -32.02 -50.92
N ASN A 284 1.31 -31.62 -51.20
CA ASN A 284 1.80 -30.25 -50.96
C ASN A 284 1.55 -29.26 -52.13
N ALA A 285 0.83 -29.66 -53.18
CA ALA A 285 0.69 -28.88 -54.41
C ALA A 285 -0.73 -28.35 -54.70
N ILE A 286 -1.66 -28.32 -53.75
CA ILE A 286 -3.02 -27.77 -53.98
C ILE A 286 -3.41 -26.78 -52.88
N GLU A 287 -3.85 -25.61 -53.33
CA GLU A 287 -3.97 -24.31 -52.67
C GLU A 287 -5.00 -24.19 -51.53
N SER A 288 -4.80 -23.16 -50.72
CA SER A 288 -5.70 -22.66 -49.65
C SER A 288 -6.99 -22.05 -50.20
N PRO A 289 -8.11 -22.13 -49.44
CA PRO A 289 -8.76 -20.88 -49.02
C PRO A 289 -9.40 -20.88 -47.60
N THR A 290 -9.06 -19.83 -46.85
CA THR A 290 -9.90 -18.83 -46.13
C THR A 290 -11.16 -19.20 -45.29
N VAL A 291 -11.16 -18.66 -44.06
CA VAL A 291 -12.26 -18.19 -43.15
C VAL A 291 -13.21 -19.23 -42.50
N GLN A 292 -13.17 -19.34 -41.16
CA GLN A 292 -14.22 -18.89 -40.20
C GLN A 292 -13.91 -19.35 -38.76
N ASN A 293 -13.43 -18.43 -37.92
CA ASN A 293 -13.41 -18.58 -36.47
C ASN A 293 -14.78 -18.16 -35.91
N SER A 294 -15.56 -19.12 -35.41
CA SER A 294 -16.72 -18.88 -34.55
C SER A 294 -16.29 -18.89 -33.08
N THR A 295 -15.86 -17.74 -32.57
CA THR A 295 -15.71 -17.53 -31.12
C THR A 295 -17.10 -17.30 -30.52
N SER A 296 -17.70 -18.35 -29.94
CA SER A 296 -18.83 -18.20 -29.02
C SER A 296 -18.35 -18.45 -27.60
N THR A 297 -18.10 -17.37 -26.85
CA THR A 297 -17.95 -17.42 -25.39
C THR A 297 -19.18 -16.76 -24.77
N ASP A 298 -20.23 -17.57 -24.57
CA ASP A 298 -21.35 -17.27 -23.69
C ASP A 298 -20.86 -17.32 -22.23
N ASP A 299 -20.18 -16.26 -21.77
CA ASP A 299 -19.84 -16.08 -20.36
C ASP A 299 -21.09 -15.61 -19.60
N ARG A 300 -21.88 -16.58 -19.17
CA ARG A 300 -22.87 -16.42 -18.10
C ARG A 300 -22.12 -16.12 -16.81
N VAL A 301 -21.87 -14.84 -16.52
CA VAL A 301 -21.41 -14.39 -15.19
C VAL A 301 -22.49 -14.75 -14.17
N THR A 302 -22.32 -15.88 -13.50
CA THR A 302 -23.10 -16.27 -12.33
C THR A 302 -22.80 -15.24 -11.24
N PRO A 303 -23.79 -14.49 -10.72
CA PRO A 303 -23.53 -13.53 -9.65
C PRO A 303 -23.02 -14.29 -8.42
N SER A 304 -21.84 -13.93 -7.91
CA SER A 304 -21.31 -14.55 -6.68
C SER A 304 -22.31 -14.39 -5.54
N THR A 305 -22.67 -15.51 -4.92
CA THR A 305 -23.61 -15.57 -3.80
C THR A 305 -22.85 -15.93 -2.53
N PHE A 306 -23.12 -15.19 -1.47
CA PHE A 306 -22.51 -15.34 -0.16
C PHE A 306 -23.57 -15.78 0.83
N PHE A 307 -23.30 -16.77 1.67
CA PHE A 307 -24.26 -17.25 2.65
C PHE A 307 -23.97 -16.67 4.04
N TRP A 308 -24.86 -15.81 4.54
CA TRP A 308 -24.79 -15.29 5.91
C TRP A 308 -26.17 -14.81 6.38
N ALA A 309 -26.37 -14.79 7.70
CA ALA A 309 -27.68 -14.54 8.32
C ALA A 309 -28.80 -15.48 7.79
N GLY A 310 -28.45 -16.75 7.54
CA GLY A 310 -29.37 -17.80 7.13
C GLY A 310 -29.96 -17.68 5.72
N ARG A 311 -29.41 -16.81 4.86
CA ARG A 311 -29.86 -16.62 3.47
C ARG A 311 -28.69 -16.38 2.53
N PHE A 312 -28.90 -16.64 1.24
CA PHE A 312 -27.98 -16.21 0.19
C PHE A 312 -28.09 -14.70 -0.05
N ARG A 313 -26.94 -14.04 -0.12
CA ARG A 313 -26.74 -12.60 -0.23
C ARG A 313 -25.80 -12.30 -1.39
N ARG A 314 -25.90 -11.10 -1.95
CA ARG A 314 -25.10 -10.67 -3.11
C ARG A 314 -23.74 -10.06 -2.74
N VAL A 315 -23.47 -9.88 -1.45
CA VAL A 315 -22.22 -9.34 -0.92
C VAL A 315 -21.78 -10.12 0.32
N PRO A 316 -20.48 -10.09 0.69
CA PRO A 316 -19.97 -10.65 1.95
C PRO A 316 -20.57 -10.01 3.21
N SER A 317 -20.47 -10.70 4.35
CA SER A 317 -20.99 -10.24 5.65
C SER A 317 -20.26 -9.03 6.24
N ASP A 318 -19.04 -8.75 5.78
CA ASP A 318 -18.21 -7.60 6.16
C ASP A 318 -18.25 -6.47 5.12
N PHE A 319 -19.14 -6.54 4.13
CA PHE A 319 -19.21 -5.56 3.05
C PHE A 319 -19.49 -4.12 3.54
N VAL A 320 -18.66 -3.19 3.07
CA VAL A 320 -18.81 -1.75 3.31
C VAL A 320 -18.84 -0.99 1.99
N LEU A 321 -19.83 -0.10 1.82
CA LEU A 321 -19.95 0.76 0.66
C LEU A 321 -18.74 1.71 0.53
N PRO A 322 -18.06 1.76 -0.62
CA PRO A 322 -16.89 2.62 -0.80
C PRO A 322 -17.21 4.10 -0.63
N THR A 323 -16.50 4.80 0.27
CA THR A 323 -16.70 6.25 0.53
C THR A 323 -15.82 7.11 -0.39
N ARG A 324 -15.90 6.86 -1.70
CA ARG A 324 -15.11 7.58 -2.73
C ARG A 324 -15.93 8.75 -3.35
N CYS A 325 -15.45 9.31 -4.46
CA CYS A 325 -16.18 10.34 -5.20
C CYS A 325 -17.41 9.75 -5.93
N VAL A 326 -18.29 10.62 -6.43
CA VAL A 326 -19.53 10.21 -7.12
C VAL A 326 -19.24 9.42 -8.41
N ALA A 327 -18.20 9.78 -9.15
CA ALA A 327 -17.79 9.08 -10.37
C ALA A 327 -17.47 7.60 -10.11
N ASN A 328 -16.66 7.32 -9.08
CA ASN A 328 -16.31 5.94 -8.72
C ASN A 328 -17.54 5.16 -8.25
N LEU A 329 -18.43 5.79 -7.48
CA LEU A 329 -19.66 5.14 -7.07
C LEU A 329 -20.57 4.84 -8.28
N TRP A 330 -20.61 5.71 -9.29
CA TRP A 330 -21.37 5.47 -10.53
C TRP A 330 -20.84 4.27 -11.33
N VAL A 331 -19.51 4.14 -11.44
CA VAL A 331 -18.89 2.98 -12.07
C VAL A 331 -19.28 1.69 -11.35
N LEU A 332 -19.12 1.64 -10.02
CA LEU A 332 -19.53 0.47 -9.23
C LEU A 332 -21.04 0.21 -9.30
N TRP A 333 -21.85 1.26 -9.39
CA TRP A 333 -23.31 1.15 -9.50
C TRP A 333 -23.76 0.44 -10.77
N ARG A 334 -23.04 0.63 -11.89
CA ARG A 334 -23.38 0.07 -13.20
C ARG A 334 -22.61 -1.21 -13.54
N CYS A 335 -21.35 -1.29 -13.17
CA CYS A 335 -20.44 -2.37 -13.57
C CYS A 335 -20.10 -3.34 -12.43
N GLY A 336 -20.32 -2.96 -11.17
CA GLY A 336 -19.86 -3.75 -10.03
C GLY A 336 -18.34 -3.72 -9.88
N ASN A 337 -17.78 -4.75 -9.27
CA ASN A 337 -16.33 -4.95 -9.14
C ASN A 337 -15.98 -6.42 -9.38
N ALA A 338 -15.37 -6.72 -10.53
CA ALA A 338 -14.98 -8.09 -10.91
C ALA A 338 -13.93 -8.69 -9.96
N GLU A 339 -12.93 -7.91 -9.54
CA GLU A 339 -11.86 -8.36 -8.63
C GLU A 339 -12.43 -8.82 -7.28
N LYS A 340 -13.43 -8.10 -6.78
CA LYS A 340 -14.12 -8.43 -5.52
C LYS A 340 -15.36 -9.30 -5.72
N GLN A 341 -15.61 -9.76 -6.94
CA GLN A 341 -16.80 -10.50 -7.33
C GLN A 341 -18.12 -9.84 -6.87
N LEU A 342 -18.17 -8.52 -6.89
CA LEU A 342 -19.35 -7.76 -6.50
C LEU A 342 -20.19 -7.44 -7.74
N PRO A 343 -21.51 -7.74 -7.73
CA PRO A 343 -22.38 -7.33 -8.81
C PRO A 343 -22.52 -5.80 -8.84
N PRO A 344 -23.06 -5.24 -9.94
CA PRO A 344 -23.47 -3.84 -10.00
C PRO A 344 -24.28 -3.45 -8.76
N LEU A 345 -23.87 -2.36 -8.08
CA LEU A 345 -24.50 -1.99 -6.81
C LEU A 345 -25.99 -1.63 -6.96
N CYS A 346 -26.45 -1.32 -8.18
CA CYS A 346 -27.87 -1.13 -8.47
C CYS A 346 -28.73 -2.37 -8.21
N MET A 347 -28.12 -3.56 -8.22
CA MET A 347 -28.77 -4.85 -7.97
C MET A 347 -28.87 -5.20 -6.48
N LEU A 348 -28.27 -4.41 -5.58
CA LEU A 348 -28.29 -4.71 -4.15
C LEU A 348 -29.55 -4.20 -3.47
N ASP A 349 -30.11 -5.00 -2.57
CA ASP A 349 -31.23 -4.60 -1.73
C ASP A 349 -30.80 -4.30 -0.30
N GLY A 350 -31.69 -3.66 0.49
CA GLY A 350 -31.40 -3.37 1.90
C GLY A 350 -31.11 -4.65 2.69
N VAL A 351 -31.71 -5.77 2.31
CA VAL A 351 -31.49 -7.06 2.94
C VAL A 351 -30.09 -7.64 2.67
N ASP A 352 -29.39 -7.17 1.63
CA ASP A 352 -28.00 -7.55 1.34
C ASP A 352 -26.99 -6.80 2.22
N MET A 353 -27.41 -5.81 3.00
CA MET A 353 -26.49 -5.00 3.81
C MET A 353 -26.29 -5.59 5.21
N PRO A 354 -25.04 -5.72 5.70
CA PRO A 354 -24.74 -6.34 6.99
C PRO A 354 -25.41 -5.70 8.21
N ASN A 355 -25.69 -4.40 8.15
CA ASN A 355 -26.27 -3.66 9.27
C ASN A 355 -27.15 -2.49 8.80
N ARG A 356 -27.98 -1.96 9.71
CA ARG A 356 -28.94 -0.86 9.46
C ARG A 356 -28.27 0.43 8.96
N ASN A 357 -27.01 0.68 9.35
CA ASN A 357 -26.27 1.85 8.87
C ASN A 357 -25.90 1.69 7.39
N SER A 358 -25.41 0.52 6.98
CA SER A 358 -25.13 0.18 5.58
C SER A 358 -26.40 0.20 4.71
N GLN A 359 -27.55 -0.23 5.26
CA GLN A 359 -28.85 -0.08 4.60
C GLN A 359 -29.18 1.38 4.30
N LYS A 360 -29.04 2.27 5.30
CA LYS A 360 -29.25 3.71 5.13
C LYS A 360 -28.29 4.31 4.10
N ARG A 361 -27.02 3.86 4.10
CA ARG A 361 -26.02 4.29 3.10
C ARG A 361 -26.38 3.84 1.69
N LEU A 362 -26.91 2.63 1.51
CA LEU A 362 -27.38 2.16 0.21
C LEU A 362 -28.57 2.99 -0.28
N SER A 363 -29.50 3.36 0.61
CA SER A 363 -30.59 4.29 0.30
C SER A 363 -30.08 5.68 -0.10
N ASP A 364 -29.05 6.20 0.57
CA ASP A 364 -28.40 7.47 0.22
C ASP A 364 -27.74 7.40 -1.17
N ALA A 365 -27.04 6.30 -1.47
CA ALA A 365 -26.44 6.05 -2.77
C ALA A 365 -27.51 6.00 -3.88
N ARG A 366 -28.58 5.23 -3.66
CA ARG A 366 -29.71 5.11 -4.59
C ARG A 366 -30.37 6.45 -4.87
N TYR A 367 -30.57 7.28 -3.85
CA TYR A 367 -31.10 8.65 -4.02
C TYR A 367 -30.24 9.47 -4.99
N LEU A 368 -28.91 9.40 -4.87
CA LEU A 368 -28.01 10.13 -5.77
C LEU A 368 -28.01 9.54 -7.18
N MET A 369 -27.95 8.21 -7.29
CA MET A 369 -27.82 7.51 -8.57
C MET A 369 -29.08 7.60 -9.43
N LYS A 370 -30.27 7.59 -8.82
CA LYS A 370 -31.52 7.83 -9.56
C LYS A 370 -31.53 9.16 -10.31
N ARG A 371 -30.86 10.19 -9.79
CA ARG A 371 -30.76 11.51 -10.47
C ARG A 371 -29.85 11.46 -11.70
N LEU A 372 -28.77 10.67 -11.64
CA LEU A 372 -27.90 10.42 -12.79
C LEU A 372 -28.59 9.51 -13.82
N GLU A 373 -29.28 8.47 -13.36
CA GLU A 373 -30.08 7.58 -14.22
C GLU A 373 -31.17 8.35 -14.95
N ALA A 374 -31.90 9.25 -14.28
CA ALA A 374 -32.93 10.07 -14.93
C ALA A 374 -32.37 10.89 -16.11
N ILE A 375 -31.22 11.55 -15.94
CA ILE A 375 -30.59 12.32 -17.03
C ILE A 375 -30.02 11.39 -18.11
N GLY A 376 -29.42 10.27 -17.70
CA GLY A 376 -28.89 9.28 -18.64
C GLY A 376 -29.97 8.68 -19.53
N THR A 377 -31.13 8.34 -18.95
CA THR A 377 -32.30 7.84 -19.67
C THR A 377 -32.88 8.90 -20.59
N ALA A 378 -33.06 10.14 -20.10
CA ALA A 378 -33.58 11.25 -20.91
C ALA A 378 -32.69 11.56 -22.13
N ARG A 379 -31.39 11.24 -22.06
CA ARG A 379 -30.43 11.41 -23.15
C ARG A 379 -30.15 10.13 -23.94
N ASN A 380 -30.87 9.04 -23.65
CA ASN A 380 -30.68 7.72 -24.27
C ASN A 380 -29.23 7.18 -24.19
N LEU A 381 -28.52 7.48 -23.09
CA LEU A 381 -27.12 7.11 -22.89
C LEU A 381 -26.93 5.79 -22.10
N LEU A 382 -28.00 5.22 -21.55
CA LEU A 382 -27.95 4.04 -20.70
C LEU A 382 -28.24 2.77 -21.50
N ARG A 383 -27.34 1.78 -21.40
CA ARG A 383 -27.53 0.44 -21.97
C ARG A 383 -27.40 -0.63 -20.88
N ARG A 384 -27.95 -1.83 -21.14
CA ARG A 384 -27.98 -2.94 -20.16
C ARG A 384 -26.58 -3.48 -19.83
N ARG A 385 -25.68 -3.52 -20.81
CA ARG A 385 -24.26 -3.81 -20.63
C ARG A 385 -23.46 -2.63 -21.19
N GLN A 386 -22.58 -2.07 -20.38
CA GLN A 386 -21.71 -0.97 -20.76
C GLN A 386 -20.31 -1.24 -20.23
N THR A 387 -19.29 -0.89 -21.01
CA THR A 387 -17.91 -0.97 -20.54
C THR A 387 -17.64 0.12 -19.48
N VAL A 388 -16.57 -0.02 -18.72
CA VAL A 388 -16.19 0.98 -17.71
C VAL A 388 -15.98 2.36 -18.37
N GLU A 389 -15.37 2.39 -19.56
CA GLU A 389 -15.12 3.60 -20.34
C GLU A 389 -16.44 4.27 -20.76
N GLU A 390 -17.41 3.49 -21.22
CA GLU A 390 -18.74 4.00 -21.56
C GLU A 390 -19.45 4.59 -20.33
N VAL A 391 -19.40 3.91 -19.19
CA VAL A 391 -20.03 4.38 -17.95
C VAL A 391 -19.39 5.69 -17.45
N VAL A 392 -18.08 5.85 -17.61
CA VAL A 392 -17.37 7.11 -17.31
C VAL A 392 -17.80 8.23 -18.27
N ARG A 393 -17.98 7.95 -19.56
CA ARG A 393 -18.52 8.92 -20.54
C ARG A 393 -19.94 9.36 -20.18
N VAL A 394 -20.81 8.42 -19.82
CA VAL A 394 -22.17 8.71 -19.33
C VAL A 394 -22.14 9.62 -18.11
N TYR A 395 -21.25 9.35 -17.14
CA TYR A 395 -21.10 10.19 -15.96
C TYR A 395 -20.68 11.62 -16.31
N ALA A 396 -19.71 11.80 -17.21
CA ALA A 396 -19.25 13.12 -17.63
C ALA A 396 -20.42 13.94 -18.20
N ALA A 397 -21.24 13.32 -19.05
CA ALA A 397 -22.44 13.94 -19.62
C ALA A 397 -23.48 14.29 -18.54
N CYS A 398 -23.69 13.40 -17.55
CA CYS A 398 -24.71 13.56 -16.52
C CYS A 398 -24.24 14.31 -15.26
N SER A 399 -22.97 14.72 -15.20
CA SER A 399 -22.35 15.32 -14.00
C SER A 399 -23.04 16.59 -13.49
N SER A 400 -23.83 17.27 -14.34
CA SER A 400 -24.67 18.39 -13.96
C SER A 400 -25.71 18.03 -12.88
N ALA A 401 -26.22 16.80 -12.86
CA ALA A 401 -27.22 16.36 -11.88
C ALA A 401 -26.71 16.48 -10.43
N VAL A 402 -25.43 16.21 -10.24
CA VAL A 402 -24.77 16.08 -8.92
C VAL A 402 -23.91 17.30 -8.58
N LYS A 403 -24.21 18.46 -9.19
CA LYS A 403 -23.51 19.72 -8.92
C LYS A 403 -23.79 20.20 -7.50
N VAL A 404 -22.72 20.55 -6.80
CA VAL A 404 -22.72 21.11 -5.43
C VAL A 404 -22.20 22.54 -5.45
N PRO A 405 -22.70 23.51 -4.64
CA PRO A 405 -22.21 24.90 -4.65
C PRO A 405 -20.70 25.05 -4.47
N LEU A 406 -20.10 26.07 -5.12
CA LEU A 406 -18.65 26.30 -5.16
C LEU A 406 -18.06 26.69 -3.79
N THR A 407 -18.86 27.30 -2.92
CA THR A 407 -18.43 27.88 -1.64
C THR A 407 -19.27 27.34 -0.49
N THR A 408 -18.62 27.09 0.65
CA THR A 408 -19.33 26.77 1.90
C THR A 408 -20.15 27.96 2.39
N ALA A 409 -21.04 27.74 3.37
CA ALA A 409 -21.74 28.82 4.04
C ALA A 409 -20.77 29.88 4.61
N HIS A 410 -19.56 29.47 4.99
CA HIS A 410 -18.47 30.35 5.44
C HIS A 410 -17.52 30.80 4.30
N ALA A 411 -18.02 30.92 3.07
CA ALA A 411 -17.29 31.38 1.89
C ALA A 411 -15.98 30.62 1.51
N ARG A 412 -15.74 29.41 2.05
CA ARG A 412 -14.55 28.60 1.70
C ARG A 412 -14.77 27.85 0.39
N LYS A 413 -13.79 27.85 -0.51
CA LYS A 413 -13.86 27.15 -1.80
C LYS A 413 -13.91 25.61 -1.62
N ARG A 414 -14.91 24.95 -2.22
CA ARG A 414 -15.02 23.48 -2.24
C ARG A 414 -14.23 22.87 -3.39
N ARG A 415 -13.42 21.85 -3.10
CA ARG A 415 -12.76 21.01 -4.12
C ARG A 415 -13.74 19.93 -4.59
N ARG A 416 -14.67 20.31 -5.50
CA ARG A 416 -15.82 19.47 -5.92
C ARG A 416 -15.47 18.02 -6.30
N ARG A 417 -14.35 17.80 -7.00
CA ARG A 417 -13.90 16.45 -7.44
C ARG A 417 -13.37 15.57 -6.30
N GLN A 418 -13.05 16.17 -5.14
CA GLN A 418 -12.54 15.48 -3.95
C GLN A 418 -13.64 15.26 -2.89
N LEU A 419 -14.87 15.70 -3.14
CA LEU A 419 -15.98 15.45 -2.23
C LEU A 419 -16.41 13.98 -2.30
N THR A 420 -16.61 13.38 -1.13
CA THR A 420 -17.20 12.05 -1.03
C THR A 420 -18.67 12.11 -1.47
N TRP A 421 -19.18 11.06 -2.11
CA TRP A 421 -20.57 11.02 -2.54
C TRP A 421 -21.55 11.19 -1.35
N VAL A 422 -21.18 10.75 -0.15
CA VAL A 422 -21.95 10.96 1.09
C VAL A 422 -22.12 12.45 1.39
N SER A 423 -21.06 13.23 1.22
CA SER A 423 -21.09 14.68 1.41
C SER A 423 -21.98 15.36 0.37
N VAL A 424 -21.93 14.86 -0.87
CA VAL A 424 -22.79 15.32 -1.97
C VAL A 424 -24.26 15.05 -1.67
N VAL A 425 -24.62 13.84 -1.21
CA VAL A 425 -26.00 13.50 -0.78
C VAL A 425 -26.48 14.43 0.32
N ARG A 426 -25.67 14.67 1.36
CA ARG A 426 -26.04 15.56 2.47
C ARG A 426 -26.37 16.96 1.96
N LEU A 427 -25.54 17.50 1.06
CA LEU A 427 -25.74 18.84 0.51
C LEU A 427 -26.97 18.93 -0.39
N HIS A 428 -27.23 17.91 -1.21
CA HIS A 428 -28.45 17.85 -2.01
C HIS A 428 -29.71 17.72 -1.15
N ARG A 429 -29.70 16.91 -0.09
CA ARG A 429 -30.84 16.81 0.82
C ARG A 429 -31.11 18.09 1.59
N ILE A 430 -30.08 18.85 1.96
CA ILE A 430 -30.25 20.17 2.57
C ILE A 430 -30.91 21.13 1.56
N ALA A 431 -30.44 21.14 0.31
CA ALA A 431 -31.01 21.97 -0.75
C ALA A 431 -32.47 21.59 -1.05
N ASP A 432 -32.78 20.29 -1.18
CA ASP A 432 -34.13 19.78 -1.45
C ASP A 432 -35.11 20.06 -0.29
N ARG A 433 -34.61 20.17 0.94
CA ARG A 433 -35.44 20.60 2.08
C ARG A 433 -35.75 22.09 2.01
N ALA A 434 -34.76 22.90 1.65
CA ALA A 434 -34.91 24.35 1.52
C ALA A 434 -35.80 24.78 0.35
N THR A 435 -36.00 23.93 -0.67
CA THR A 435 -36.94 24.18 -1.78
C THR A 435 -38.36 23.69 -1.49
N ARG A 436 -38.58 22.92 -0.42
CA ARG A 436 -39.89 22.42 0.01
C ARG A 436 -40.50 23.22 1.17
N SER A 437 -39.67 23.95 1.90
CA SER A 437 -40.05 25.04 2.81
C SER A 437 -40.29 26.31 2.02
#